data_AF-A0A835HYH1-F1
#
_entry.id   AF-A0A835HYH1-F1
#
_cell.length_a   1.000
_cell.length_b   1.000
_cell.length_c   1.000
_cell.angle_alpha   90.00
_cell.angle_beta   90.00
_cell.angle_gamma   90.00
#
_symmetry.space_group_name_H-M   'P 1'
#
loop_
_entity.id
_entity.type
_entity.pdbx_description
1 polymer ?
#
loop_
_entity_poly.entity_id
_entity_poly.type
_entity_poly.pdbx_seq_one_letter_code
_entity_poly.pdbx_strand_id
1 'polypeptide(L)'
;MLSSPSPVTPTPPSPTTKESRNLYCLVFTSLFSLIFILSFTSSSFSTHNSSSTPYTIPKHRQKLFFNNPSQSSTQTQPHSPIPPSIAYFISGSNNDTHRILRLLYSIYHPRNVYLLHLELTAPQSQREDLALAIQSVPVFQTMKNVQVIGKADFAYHNGPSSVSSTLHGASILLLVSSSWDWFINLSASDYPLVTQDDLLHILSYLPKEFNFMNHSSDIGLREYRRMKYITVDPGLYLSTKSEIYYATQKRELPDAYKLFTDTAVFPVMIPFKLVCSMIQSGAAFGSKFLPDDPVLDHIDQKVLNRKQGKIVPGGWCLGESDEDPCTEWGDRDILRPGPGARRLERRLVELLSNDTFRSQQCIYQ
;
A
#
# COMPACT_ATOMS: atom_id res chain seq x y z
N MET A 1 80.81 30.15 53.96
CA MET A 1 79.91 31.04 54.76
C MET A 1 79.04 31.80 53.78
N LEU A 2 77.75 32.00 54.11
CA LEU A 2 76.66 32.72 53.42
C LEU A 2 75.46 31.76 53.22
N SER A 3 74.56 31.59 54.20
CA SER A 3 73.39 32.42 54.57
C SER A 3 72.21 32.33 53.57
N SER A 4 71.14 31.69 54.03
CA SER A 4 69.85 31.45 53.35
C SER A 4 69.00 32.72 53.21
N PRO A 5 68.14 32.84 52.17
CA PRO A 5 67.08 33.84 52.14
C PRO A 5 65.69 33.25 52.48
N SER A 6 64.85 34.09 53.10
CA SER A 6 63.47 33.84 53.53
C SER A 6 62.43 33.90 52.40
N PRO A 7 61.25 33.28 52.54
CA PRO A 7 60.20 33.32 51.50
C PRO A 7 59.29 34.56 51.60
N VAL A 8 58.89 35.07 50.43
CA VAL A 8 57.93 36.17 50.22
C VAL A 8 56.51 35.61 50.08
N THR A 9 55.54 36.24 50.75
CA THR A 9 54.10 35.89 50.70
C THR A 9 53.39 36.65 49.57
N PRO A 10 52.52 36.01 48.76
CA PRO A 10 51.68 36.73 47.79
C PRO A 10 50.28 37.10 48.36
N THR A 11 49.83 38.31 48.02
CA THR A 11 48.48 38.86 48.27
C THR A 11 47.40 38.24 47.37
N PRO A 12 46.13 38.12 47.83
CA PRO A 12 45.05 37.54 47.03
C PRO A 12 44.38 38.56 46.08
N PRO A 13 43.88 38.14 44.89
CA PRO A 13 43.08 38.99 44.01
C PRO A 13 41.59 38.98 44.37
N SER A 14 40.93 40.10 44.09
CA SER A 14 39.49 40.38 44.28
C SER A 14 38.59 39.57 43.32
N PRO A 15 37.35 39.22 43.70
CA PRO A 15 36.44 38.47 42.84
C PRO A 15 35.56 39.38 41.97
N THR A 16 35.00 38.76 40.93
CA THR A 16 33.71 39.05 40.24
C THR A 16 33.74 39.64 38.83
N THR A 17 33.06 38.93 37.92
CA THR A 17 32.32 39.42 36.72
C THR A 17 31.80 38.26 35.84
N LYS A 18 32.30 37.02 36.03
CA LYS A 18 31.97 35.89 35.15
C LYS A 18 30.68 35.14 35.50
N GLU A 19 30.26 35.13 36.77
CA GLU A 19 29.10 34.34 37.22
C GLU A 19 27.74 34.96 36.88
N SER A 20 27.61 36.30 36.85
CA SER A 20 26.33 36.97 36.58
C SER A 20 25.84 36.71 35.15
N ARG A 21 26.75 36.65 34.17
CA ARG A 21 26.40 36.45 32.76
C ARG A 21 25.81 35.06 32.47
N ASN A 22 26.25 34.03 33.19
CA ASN A 22 25.73 32.68 33.03
C ASN A 22 24.32 32.53 33.62
N LEU A 23 24.02 33.27 34.69
CA LEU A 23 22.69 33.25 35.31
C LEU A 23 21.62 33.86 34.38
N TYR A 24 21.94 34.98 33.72
CA TYR A 24 21.00 35.60 32.76
C TYR A 24 20.70 34.71 31.56
N CYS A 25 21.70 34.00 31.01
CA CYS A 25 21.47 33.06 29.92
C CYS A 25 20.54 31.91 30.33
N LEU A 26 20.74 31.34 31.52
CA LEU A 26 19.89 30.24 32.00
C LEU A 26 18.44 30.69 32.20
N VAL A 27 18.21 31.85 32.82
CA VAL A 27 16.87 32.42 33.03
C VAL A 27 16.16 32.70 31.69
N PHE A 28 16.89 33.23 30.70
CA PHE A 28 16.31 33.53 29.40
C PHE A 28 15.92 32.26 28.63
N THR A 29 16.75 31.21 28.69
CA THR A 29 16.43 29.92 28.06
C THR A 29 15.23 29.25 28.72
N SER A 30 15.11 29.29 30.05
CA SER A 30 13.95 28.69 30.74
C SER A 30 12.65 29.43 30.44
N LEU A 31 12.68 30.76 30.35
CA LEU A 31 11.49 31.55 30.02
C LEU A 31 11.00 31.29 28.59
N PHE A 32 11.93 31.16 27.64
CA PHE A 32 11.60 30.87 26.25
C PHE A 32 10.98 29.47 26.10
N SER A 33 11.52 28.46 26.80
CA SER A 33 10.94 27.11 26.82
C SER A 33 9.53 27.08 27.42
N LEU A 34 9.28 27.86 28.49
CA LEU A 34 7.97 27.91 29.14
C LEU A 34 6.90 28.53 28.22
N ILE A 35 7.25 29.62 27.52
CA ILE A 35 6.36 30.28 26.56
C ILE A 35 6.04 29.33 25.38
N PHE A 36 7.03 28.58 24.90
CA PHE A 36 6.84 27.60 23.83
C PHE A 36 5.88 26.46 24.23
N ILE A 37 5.97 25.96 25.46
CA ILE A 37 5.04 24.93 25.97
C ILE A 37 3.62 25.49 26.11
N LEU A 38 3.47 26.72 26.61
CA LEU A 38 2.16 27.37 26.77
C LEU A 38 1.48 27.71 25.43
N SER A 39 2.25 27.92 24.36
CA SER A 39 1.68 28.10 23.02
C SER A 39 1.07 26.83 22.42
N PHE A 40 1.45 25.63 22.88
CA PHE A 40 0.89 24.37 22.41
C PHE A 40 -0.38 23.93 23.16
N THR A 41 -0.66 24.49 24.34
CA THR A 41 -1.84 24.13 25.14
C THR A 41 -3.09 24.95 24.80
N SER A 42 -3.00 25.91 23.86
CA SER A 42 -4.10 26.82 23.51
C SER A 42 -4.91 26.39 22.27
N SER A 43 -4.68 25.19 21.72
CA SER A 43 -5.57 24.63 20.68
C SER A 43 -6.70 23.84 21.33
N SER A 44 -7.89 24.43 21.26
CA SER A 44 -9.17 24.05 21.87
C SER A 44 -9.52 22.56 21.77
N PHE A 45 -9.78 21.95 22.92
CA PHE A 45 -10.56 20.72 23.08
C PHE A 45 -12.02 21.02 22.69
N SER A 46 -12.46 20.49 21.54
CA SER A 46 -13.89 20.43 21.23
C SER A 46 -14.46 19.13 21.81
N THR A 47 -15.13 19.24 22.95
CA THR A 47 -15.87 18.14 23.57
C THR A 47 -17.21 17.94 22.86
N HIS A 48 -17.33 16.89 22.04
CA HIS A 48 -18.63 16.34 21.64
C HIS A 48 -18.98 15.16 22.55
N ASN A 49 -19.85 15.42 23.52
CA ASN A 49 -20.60 14.39 24.25
C ASN A 49 -21.97 14.21 23.59
N SER A 50 -22.31 12.95 23.29
CA SER A 50 -23.63 12.30 23.15
C SER A 50 -23.38 11.07 22.28
N SER A 51 -23.77 9.83 22.56
CA SER A 51 -24.59 9.19 23.60
C SER A 51 -24.59 7.70 23.22
N SER A 52 -24.17 6.81 24.10
CA SER A 52 -24.07 5.37 23.82
C SER A 52 -25.45 4.70 23.88
N THR A 53 -25.99 4.26 22.74
CA THR A 53 -27.08 3.29 22.67
C THR A 53 -26.54 1.90 22.30
N PRO A 54 -26.84 0.84 23.06
CA PRO A 54 -26.40 -0.51 22.72
C PRO A 54 -27.19 -1.04 21.53
N TYR A 55 -26.55 -1.11 20.35
CA TYR A 55 -27.11 -1.80 19.20
C TYR A 55 -27.07 -3.31 19.43
N THR A 56 -28.24 -3.87 19.71
CA THR A 56 -28.46 -5.31 19.70
C THR A 56 -28.49 -5.76 18.24
N ILE A 57 -27.47 -6.51 17.81
CA ILE A 57 -27.37 -7.03 16.44
C ILE A 57 -28.51 -8.05 16.22
N PRO A 58 -29.47 -7.80 15.31
CA PRO A 58 -30.44 -8.81 14.96
C PRO A 58 -29.73 -9.91 14.17
N LYS A 59 -29.93 -11.18 14.56
CA LYS A 59 -29.54 -12.35 13.75
C LYS A 59 -30.37 -12.38 12.46
N HIS A 60 -29.99 -11.59 11.45
CA HIS A 60 -30.57 -11.71 10.12
C HIS A 60 -29.67 -12.58 9.24
N ARG A 61 -30.15 -13.79 8.94
CA ARG A 61 -29.62 -14.68 7.90
C ARG A 61 -29.87 -13.97 6.56
N GLN A 62 -28.89 -13.27 6.00
CA GLN A 62 -28.98 -12.79 4.63
C GLN A 62 -28.70 -13.96 3.70
N LYS A 63 -29.76 -14.54 3.14
CA LYS A 63 -29.68 -15.37 1.94
C LYS A 63 -29.46 -14.40 0.77
N LEU A 64 -28.31 -14.50 0.11
CA LEU A 64 -28.07 -13.88 -1.19
C LEU A 64 -29.00 -14.56 -2.21
N PHE A 65 -30.17 -13.98 -2.44
CA PHE A 65 -31.09 -14.43 -3.48
C PHE A 65 -30.81 -13.67 -4.77
N PHE A 66 -30.25 -14.35 -5.77
CA PHE A 66 -30.38 -13.96 -7.17
C PHE A 66 -31.82 -14.25 -7.60
N ASN A 67 -32.66 -13.22 -7.70
CA ASN A 67 -34.06 -13.40 -8.11
C ASN A 67 -34.16 -13.66 -9.62
N ASN A 68 -34.79 -14.78 -9.98
CA ASN A 68 -35.37 -15.02 -11.30
C ASN A 68 -36.58 -14.08 -11.53
N PRO A 69 -36.81 -13.58 -12.77
CA PRO A 69 -37.83 -12.58 -13.03
C PRO A 69 -39.20 -13.24 -13.23
N SER A 70 -40.11 -12.97 -12.30
CA SER A 70 -41.55 -13.13 -12.51
C SER A 70 -42.28 -12.25 -11.51
N GLN A 71 -42.37 -10.95 -11.78
CA GLN A 71 -43.53 -10.11 -11.42
C GLN A 71 -43.37 -8.70 -11.98
N SER A 72 -44.30 -8.37 -12.85
CA SER A 72 -44.55 -7.08 -13.47
C SER A 72 -45.03 -6.04 -12.45
N SER A 73 -44.26 -4.99 -12.22
CA SER A 73 -44.78 -3.65 -11.86
C SER A 73 -43.71 -2.57 -12.15
N THR A 74 -44.10 -1.58 -12.95
CA THR A 74 -43.49 -0.23 -13.17
C THR A 74 -41.97 -0.10 -12.92
N GLN A 75 -41.18 -0.28 -13.99
CA GLN A 75 -39.72 -0.18 -13.98
C GLN A 75 -39.21 1.27 -13.91
N THR A 76 -38.86 1.74 -12.71
CA THR A 76 -37.67 2.59 -12.56
C THR A 76 -36.48 1.63 -12.67
N GLN A 77 -35.61 1.84 -13.66
CA GLN A 77 -34.44 1.00 -13.91
C GLN A 77 -33.67 0.73 -12.60
N PRO A 78 -33.31 -0.52 -12.27
CA PRO A 78 -32.42 -0.76 -11.14
C PRO A 78 -31.10 -0.04 -11.42
N HIS A 79 -30.84 1.06 -10.71
CA HIS A 79 -29.57 1.77 -10.84
C HIS A 79 -28.45 0.79 -10.51
N SER A 80 -27.61 0.49 -11.51
CA SER A 80 -26.40 -0.30 -11.30
C SER A 80 -25.56 0.36 -10.20
N PRO A 81 -24.96 -0.43 -9.29
CA PRO A 81 -24.14 0.13 -8.22
C PRO A 81 -23.00 0.96 -8.82
N ILE A 82 -22.71 2.09 -8.18
CA ILE A 82 -21.61 2.96 -8.59
C ILE A 82 -20.31 2.17 -8.40
N PRO A 83 -19.44 2.05 -9.43
CA PRO A 83 -18.15 1.40 -9.30
C PRO A 83 -17.34 1.98 -8.15
N PRO A 84 -16.43 1.23 -7.52
CA PRO A 84 -15.54 1.76 -6.48
C PRO A 84 -14.31 2.44 -7.09
N SER A 85 -13.54 3.15 -6.25
CA SER A 85 -12.23 3.71 -6.62
C SER A 85 -11.16 2.97 -5.84
N ILE A 86 -10.10 2.55 -6.51
CA ILE A 86 -9.00 1.81 -5.89
C ILE A 86 -7.75 2.69 -5.87
N ALA A 87 -7.07 2.73 -4.73
CA ALA A 87 -5.73 3.28 -4.59
C ALA A 87 -4.69 2.17 -4.73
N TYR A 88 -3.87 2.24 -5.77
CA TYR A 88 -2.79 1.32 -6.04
C TYR A 88 -1.45 1.91 -5.61
N PHE A 89 -0.73 1.19 -4.76
CA PHE A 89 0.69 1.42 -4.53
C PHE A 89 1.47 0.38 -5.32
N ILE A 90 2.26 0.80 -6.30
CA ILE A 90 3.06 -0.08 -7.15
C ILE A 90 4.54 0.17 -6.87
N SER A 91 5.20 -0.84 -6.30
CA SER A 91 6.60 -0.77 -5.91
C SER A 91 7.49 -1.60 -6.84
N GLY A 92 8.74 -1.17 -7.01
CA GLY A 92 9.76 -1.92 -7.72
C GLY A 92 11.16 -1.52 -7.31
N SER A 93 12.12 -2.35 -7.68
CA SER A 93 13.53 -2.19 -7.39
C SER A 93 14.30 -1.63 -8.59
N ASN A 94 15.63 -1.62 -8.50
CA ASN A 94 16.49 -1.21 -9.61
C ASN A 94 16.18 -2.01 -10.89
N ASN A 95 16.03 -1.31 -12.02
CA ASN A 95 15.66 -1.85 -13.33
C ASN A 95 14.20 -2.36 -13.48
N ASP A 96 13.31 -2.09 -12.52
CA ASP A 96 11.90 -2.48 -12.64
C ASP A 96 11.02 -1.43 -13.37
N THR A 97 11.58 -0.33 -13.89
CA THR A 97 10.83 0.75 -14.58
C THR A 97 9.86 0.24 -15.64
N HIS A 98 10.33 -0.61 -16.57
CA HIS A 98 9.48 -1.17 -17.62
C HIS A 98 8.39 -2.09 -17.08
N ARG A 99 8.65 -2.81 -15.98
CA ARG A 99 7.70 -3.73 -15.35
C ARG A 99 6.61 -2.96 -14.63
N ILE A 100 6.96 -1.90 -13.90
CA ILE A 100 6.00 -0.97 -13.30
C ILE A 100 5.10 -0.36 -14.38
N LEU A 101 5.67 0.14 -15.48
CA LEU A 101 4.89 0.73 -16.58
C LEU A 101 3.96 -0.31 -17.23
N ARG A 102 4.45 -1.52 -17.50
CA ARG A 102 3.65 -2.62 -18.05
C ARG A 102 2.48 -2.97 -17.12
N LEU A 103 2.75 -3.13 -15.82
CA LEU A 103 1.74 -3.40 -14.81
C LEU A 103 0.73 -2.26 -14.76
N LEU A 104 1.17 -1.00 -14.65
CA LEU A 104 0.29 0.18 -14.64
C LEU A 104 -0.65 0.17 -15.85
N TYR A 105 -0.14 -0.06 -17.06
CA TYR A 105 -0.97 -0.08 -18.27
C TYR A 105 -1.97 -1.23 -18.26
N SER A 106 -1.61 -2.36 -17.65
CA SER A 106 -2.49 -3.52 -17.50
C SER A 106 -3.61 -3.32 -16.49
N ILE A 107 -3.46 -2.38 -15.54
CA ILE A 107 -4.42 -2.12 -14.46
C ILE A 107 -4.95 -0.69 -14.45
N TYR A 108 -4.70 0.10 -15.50
CA TYR A 108 -5.10 1.50 -15.52
C TYR A 108 -6.61 1.64 -15.74
N HIS A 109 -7.22 2.51 -14.95
CA HIS A 109 -8.60 2.94 -15.08
C HIS A 109 -8.73 4.37 -14.53
N PRO A 110 -9.44 5.29 -15.22
CA PRO A 110 -9.51 6.71 -14.85
C PRO A 110 -10.17 6.99 -13.49
N ARG A 111 -10.84 6.00 -12.92
CA ARG A 111 -11.48 6.08 -11.60
C ARG A 111 -10.52 5.85 -10.43
N ASN A 112 -9.40 5.18 -10.67
CA ASN A 112 -8.46 4.76 -9.65
C ASN A 112 -7.34 5.79 -9.47
N VAL A 113 -6.57 5.66 -8.38
CA VAL A 113 -5.39 6.47 -8.08
C VAL A 113 -4.17 5.56 -7.99
N TYR A 114 -3.05 5.99 -8.56
CA TYR A 114 -1.82 5.20 -8.67
C TYR A 114 -0.64 5.97 -8.11
N LEU A 115 0.07 5.35 -7.16
CA LEU A 115 1.33 5.85 -6.64
C LEU A 115 2.44 4.83 -6.95
N LEU A 116 3.44 5.27 -7.71
CA LEU A 116 4.55 4.45 -8.14
C LEU A 116 5.78 4.75 -7.30
N HIS A 117 6.46 3.69 -6.87
CA HIS A 117 7.68 3.78 -6.07
C HIS A 117 8.76 2.90 -6.68
N LEU A 118 9.89 3.51 -7.04
CA LEU A 118 11.13 2.79 -7.27
C LEU A 118 12.02 2.99 -6.05
N GLU A 119 12.45 1.90 -5.45
CA GLU A 119 13.29 1.90 -4.25
C GLU A 119 14.49 2.83 -4.36
N LEU A 120 14.98 3.28 -3.20
CA LEU A 120 16.18 4.10 -3.11
C LEU A 120 17.44 3.39 -3.66
N THR A 121 17.41 2.07 -3.79
CA THR A 121 18.48 1.29 -4.44
C THR A 121 18.56 1.52 -5.96
N ALA A 122 17.48 2.00 -6.60
CA ALA A 122 17.48 2.42 -7.99
C ALA A 122 18.11 3.82 -8.13
N PRO A 123 18.85 4.08 -9.22
CA PRO A 123 19.38 5.41 -9.52
C PRO A 123 18.28 6.47 -9.61
N GLN A 124 18.62 7.70 -9.24
CA GLN A 124 17.69 8.84 -9.34
C GLN A 124 17.21 9.05 -10.79
N SER A 125 18.09 8.83 -11.77
CA SER A 125 17.73 8.91 -13.19
C SER A 125 16.60 7.96 -13.57
N GLN A 126 16.54 6.74 -13.02
CA GLN A 126 15.45 5.80 -13.31
C GLN A 126 14.09 6.29 -12.77
N ARG A 127 14.09 6.99 -11.62
CA ARG A 127 12.88 7.63 -11.07
C ARG A 127 12.42 8.80 -11.94
N GLU A 128 13.37 9.59 -12.43
CA GLU A 128 13.10 10.70 -13.35
C GLU A 128 12.57 10.19 -14.70
N ASP A 129 13.20 9.16 -15.27
CA ASP A 129 12.76 8.51 -16.50
C ASP A 129 11.35 7.93 -16.35
N LEU A 130 11.04 7.29 -15.21
CA LEU A 130 9.69 6.81 -14.91
C LEU A 130 8.68 7.96 -14.86
N ALA A 131 9.02 9.07 -14.22
CA ALA A 131 8.16 10.25 -14.14
C ALA A 131 7.93 10.88 -15.53
N LEU A 132 8.97 10.99 -16.35
CA LEU A 132 8.88 11.47 -17.73
C LEU A 132 8.03 10.54 -18.61
N ALA A 133 8.19 9.22 -18.45
CA ALA A 133 7.40 8.24 -19.19
C ALA A 133 5.90 8.37 -18.89
N ILE A 134 5.51 8.57 -17.63
CA ILE A 134 4.10 8.79 -17.23
C ILE A 134 3.57 10.09 -17.82
N GLN A 135 4.38 11.15 -17.79
CA GLN A 135 4.01 12.42 -18.39
C GLN A 135 3.84 12.30 -19.91
N SER A 136 4.45 11.32 -20.58
CA SER A 136 4.26 11.15 -22.03
C SER A 136 2.89 10.59 -22.42
N VAL A 137 2.08 10.10 -21.47
CA VAL A 137 0.79 9.46 -21.74
C VAL A 137 -0.36 10.47 -21.56
N PRO A 138 -1.13 10.81 -22.61
CA PRO A 138 -2.16 11.86 -22.57
C PRO A 138 -3.25 11.64 -21.52
N VAL A 139 -3.72 10.41 -21.36
CA VAL A 139 -4.79 10.11 -20.39
C VAL A 139 -4.31 10.28 -18.95
N PHE A 140 -3.04 9.98 -18.64
CA PHE A 140 -2.48 10.18 -17.30
C PHE A 140 -2.33 11.67 -16.98
N GLN A 141 -1.89 12.47 -17.97
CA GLN A 141 -1.82 13.93 -17.82
C GLN A 141 -3.19 14.55 -17.58
N THR A 142 -4.21 14.06 -18.29
CA THR A 142 -5.57 14.60 -18.19
C THR A 142 -6.23 14.22 -16.88
N MET A 143 -6.14 12.95 -16.48
CA MET A 143 -6.76 12.43 -15.27
C MET A 143 -6.00 12.80 -13.99
N LYS A 144 -4.69 13.07 -14.09
CA LYS A 144 -3.79 13.43 -12.97
C LYS A 144 -3.84 12.45 -11.80
N ASN A 145 -4.08 11.18 -12.10
CA ASN A 145 -4.30 10.12 -11.13
C ASN A 145 -3.12 9.15 -11.02
N VAL A 146 -1.98 9.43 -11.67
CA VAL A 146 -0.74 8.65 -11.58
C VAL A 146 0.39 9.55 -11.09
N GLN A 147 1.07 9.14 -10.02
CA GLN A 147 2.18 9.89 -9.41
C GLN A 147 3.37 9.00 -9.11
N VAL A 148 4.57 9.58 -9.08
CA VAL A 148 5.83 8.89 -8.74
C VAL A 148 6.40 9.49 -7.47
N ILE A 149 6.81 8.64 -6.54
CA ILE A 149 7.56 9.07 -5.35
C ILE A 149 8.96 9.53 -5.76
N GLY A 150 9.23 10.83 -5.62
CA GLY A 150 10.54 11.40 -5.92
C GLY A 150 11.59 11.05 -4.85
N LYS A 151 11.23 11.19 -3.57
CA LYS A 151 12.09 10.83 -2.44
C LYS A 151 11.77 9.42 -1.97
N ALA A 152 12.42 8.45 -2.57
CA ALA A 152 12.15 7.04 -2.33
C ALA A 152 12.73 6.53 -1.00
N ASP A 153 12.02 5.57 -0.40
CA ASP A 153 12.50 4.76 0.71
C ASP A 153 13.26 3.50 0.25
N PHE A 154 14.01 2.88 1.16
CA PHE A 154 14.40 1.48 1.04
C PHE A 154 13.18 0.56 1.28
N ALA A 155 13.10 -0.55 0.55
CA ALA A 155 12.02 -1.53 0.73
C ALA A 155 12.56 -2.97 0.60
N TYR A 156 13.45 -3.37 1.50
CA TYR A 156 14.00 -4.72 1.46
C TYR A 156 12.90 -5.76 1.72
N HIS A 157 12.67 -6.68 0.77
CA HIS A 157 11.57 -7.66 0.83
C HIS A 157 11.51 -8.51 2.11
N ASN A 158 12.64 -8.80 2.74
CA ASN A 158 12.72 -9.57 3.99
C ASN A 158 12.87 -8.70 5.24
N GLY A 159 12.80 -7.38 5.08
CA GLY A 159 13.02 -6.40 6.13
C GLY A 159 11.76 -5.63 6.51
N PRO A 160 11.72 -5.04 7.71
CA PRO A 160 10.68 -4.10 8.12
C PRO A 160 10.58 -2.87 7.20
N SER A 161 11.64 -2.50 6.47
CA SER A 161 11.60 -1.41 5.49
C SER A 161 10.55 -1.61 4.39
N SER A 162 10.26 -2.84 3.97
CA SER A 162 9.18 -3.13 3.00
C SER A 162 7.80 -2.70 3.53
N VAL A 163 7.49 -3.04 4.79
CA VAL A 163 6.24 -2.63 5.43
C VAL A 163 6.23 -1.12 5.65
N SER A 164 7.35 -0.53 6.08
CA SER A 164 7.48 0.92 6.25
C SER A 164 7.22 1.68 4.94
N SER A 165 7.79 1.23 3.83
CA SER A 165 7.56 1.79 2.50
C SER A 165 6.10 1.71 2.08
N THR A 166 5.46 0.55 2.31
CA THR A 166 4.02 0.37 2.02
C THR A 166 3.15 1.34 2.83
N LEU A 167 3.43 1.50 4.13
CA LEU A 167 2.70 2.44 5.00
C LEU A 167 2.93 3.90 4.61
N HIS A 168 4.14 4.25 4.18
CA HIS A 168 4.45 5.57 3.66
C HIS A 168 3.71 5.84 2.33
N GLY A 169 3.67 4.86 1.42
CA GLY A 169 2.87 4.95 0.20
C GLY A 169 1.38 5.14 0.48
N ALA A 170 0.82 4.37 1.41
CA ALA A 170 -0.57 4.51 1.83
C ALA A 170 -0.87 5.88 2.44
N SER A 171 0.05 6.44 3.25
CA SER A 171 -0.14 7.77 3.84
C SER A 171 -0.08 8.88 2.78
N ILE A 172 0.79 8.76 1.78
CA ILE A 172 0.81 9.68 0.62
C ILE A 172 -0.51 9.58 -0.16
N LEU A 173 -1.00 8.38 -0.43
CA LEU A 173 -2.28 8.19 -1.15
C LEU A 173 -3.45 8.84 -0.40
N LEU A 174 -3.52 8.72 0.92
CA LEU A 174 -4.52 9.41 1.75
C LEU A 174 -4.42 10.94 1.68
N LEU A 175 -3.20 11.48 1.56
CA LEU A 175 -2.97 12.92 1.41
C LEU A 175 -3.36 13.43 0.01
N VAL A 176 -3.10 12.63 -1.02
CA VAL A 176 -3.37 12.95 -2.42
C VAL A 176 -4.86 12.85 -2.75
N SER A 177 -5.53 11.83 -2.22
CA SER A 177 -6.95 11.60 -2.45
C SER A 177 -7.54 10.81 -1.28
N SER A 178 -8.61 11.31 -0.70
CA SER A 178 -9.34 10.63 0.38
C SER A 178 -10.60 9.91 -0.10
N SER A 179 -10.84 9.84 -1.42
CA SER A 179 -12.11 9.38 -1.99
C SER A 179 -12.07 7.97 -2.56
N TRP A 180 -10.99 7.22 -2.33
CA TRP A 180 -10.90 5.82 -2.74
C TRP A 180 -11.49 4.89 -1.67
N ASP A 181 -11.98 3.74 -2.11
CA ASP A 181 -12.70 2.76 -1.30
C ASP A 181 -11.79 1.61 -0.83
N TRP A 182 -10.82 1.23 -1.65
CA TRP A 182 -9.88 0.14 -1.35
C TRP A 182 -8.43 0.51 -1.66
N PHE A 183 -7.51 -0.05 -0.87
CA PHE A 183 -6.07 0.04 -1.08
C PHE A 183 -5.52 -1.31 -1.54
N ILE A 184 -4.71 -1.32 -2.60
CA ILE A 184 -4.03 -2.52 -3.11
C ILE A 184 -2.53 -2.22 -3.24
N ASN A 185 -1.71 -3.00 -2.54
CA ASN A 185 -0.26 -3.00 -2.66
C ASN A 185 0.19 -4.02 -3.69
N LEU A 186 0.98 -3.59 -4.69
CA LEU A 186 1.54 -4.42 -5.74
C LEU A 186 3.05 -4.16 -5.86
N SER A 187 3.78 -5.19 -6.25
CA SER A 187 5.16 -5.14 -6.70
C SER A 187 5.25 -5.25 -8.21
N ALA A 188 6.41 -4.92 -8.78
CA ALA A 188 6.73 -5.14 -10.19
C ALA A 188 6.67 -6.63 -10.64
N SER A 189 6.53 -7.56 -9.69
CA SER A 189 6.37 -9.00 -9.94
C SER A 189 4.92 -9.49 -9.95
N ASP A 190 3.97 -8.60 -9.66
CA ASP A 190 2.54 -8.89 -9.71
C ASP A 190 1.95 -8.55 -11.07
N TYR A 191 0.88 -9.26 -11.45
CA TYR A 191 0.19 -9.03 -12.71
C TYR A 191 -1.30 -9.41 -12.63
N PRO A 192 -2.21 -8.62 -13.24
CA PRO A 192 -3.65 -8.91 -13.18
C PRO A 192 -4.02 -10.17 -13.97
N LEU A 193 -5.01 -10.90 -13.47
CA LEU A 193 -5.64 -12.07 -14.09
C LEU A 193 -7.11 -11.82 -14.48
N VAL A 194 -7.57 -10.57 -14.29
CA VAL A 194 -8.88 -10.03 -14.65
C VAL A 194 -8.69 -8.59 -15.15
N THR A 195 -9.61 -8.06 -15.95
CA THR A 195 -9.54 -6.64 -16.35
C THR A 195 -9.91 -5.71 -15.19
N GLN A 196 -9.63 -4.41 -15.32
CA GLN A 196 -10.11 -3.44 -14.33
C GLN A 196 -11.64 -3.37 -14.28
N ASP A 197 -12.30 -3.40 -15.44
CA ASP A 197 -13.76 -3.43 -15.49
C ASP A 197 -14.34 -4.67 -14.81
N ASP A 198 -13.70 -5.84 -14.97
CA ASP A 198 -14.08 -7.06 -14.24
C ASP A 198 -13.99 -6.85 -12.73
N LEU A 199 -12.85 -6.32 -12.26
CA LEU A 199 -12.60 -6.10 -10.83
C LEU A 199 -13.57 -5.07 -10.24
N LEU A 200 -13.69 -3.90 -10.87
CA LEU A 200 -14.56 -2.82 -10.42
C LEU A 200 -16.04 -3.23 -10.45
N HIS A 201 -16.46 -3.99 -11.47
CA HIS A 201 -17.81 -4.52 -11.54
C HIS A 201 -18.12 -5.41 -10.33
N ILE A 202 -17.27 -6.39 -10.04
CA ILE A 202 -17.50 -7.29 -8.91
C ILE A 202 -17.43 -6.57 -7.57
N LEU A 203 -16.44 -5.70 -7.38
CA LEU A 203 -16.28 -4.93 -6.15
C LEU A 203 -17.45 -3.96 -5.91
N SER A 204 -18.14 -3.48 -6.97
CA SER A 204 -19.33 -2.62 -6.81
C SER A 204 -20.50 -3.28 -6.07
N TYR A 205 -20.54 -4.61 -6.01
CA TYR A 205 -21.55 -5.38 -5.28
C TYR A 205 -21.10 -5.80 -3.88
N LEU A 206 -19.86 -5.50 -3.47
CA LEU A 206 -19.34 -5.86 -2.16
C LEU A 206 -19.45 -4.70 -1.17
N PRO A 207 -19.68 -4.98 0.13
CA PRO A 207 -19.55 -3.98 1.17
C PRO A 207 -18.13 -3.39 1.18
N LYS A 208 -18.03 -2.06 1.17
CA LYS A 208 -16.75 -1.33 1.11
C LYS A 208 -15.89 -1.53 2.35
N GLU A 209 -16.53 -1.96 3.45
CA GLU A 209 -15.89 -2.21 4.74
C GLU A 209 -15.09 -3.54 4.76
N PHE A 210 -15.17 -4.35 3.70
CA PHE A 210 -14.45 -5.60 3.62
C PHE A 210 -12.96 -5.39 3.36
N ASN A 211 -12.14 -6.14 4.13
CA ASN A 211 -10.71 -6.26 3.94
C ASN A 211 -10.39 -7.69 3.49
N PHE A 212 -9.67 -7.83 2.38
CA PHE A 212 -9.28 -9.13 1.83
C PHE A 212 -7.82 -9.41 2.19
N MET A 213 -7.61 -10.21 3.23
CA MET A 213 -6.28 -10.63 3.68
C MET A 213 -6.24 -12.14 3.84
N ASN A 214 -5.29 -12.79 3.17
CA ASN A 214 -5.01 -14.20 3.39
C ASN A 214 -4.18 -14.36 4.67
N HIS A 215 -4.58 -15.27 5.54
CA HIS A 215 -3.88 -15.52 6.80
C HIS A 215 -4.07 -16.96 7.27
N SER A 216 -3.10 -17.44 8.05
CA SER A 216 -3.16 -18.70 8.76
C SER A 216 -2.75 -18.49 10.21
N SER A 217 -3.49 -19.11 11.13
CA SER A 217 -3.07 -19.23 12.54
C SER A 217 -2.20 -20.46 12.79
N ASP A 218 -2.06 -21.35 11.81
CA ASP A 218 -1.16 -22.50 11.89
C ASP A 218 0.26 -22.05 11.57
N ILE A 219 0.99 -21.71 12.64
CA ILE A 219 2.38 -21.24 12.55
C ILE A 219 3.28 -22.45 12.76
N GLY A 220 3.86 -22.94 11.67
CA GLY A 220 4.83 -24.03 11.70
C GLY A 220 6.05 -23.72 12.57
N LEU A 221 6.74 -24.78 13.03
CA LEU A 221 7.90 -24.65 13.93
C LEU A 221 9.03 -23.79 13.32
N ARG A 222 9.19 -23.79 11.99
CA ARG A 222 10.22 -23.01 11.30
C ARG A 222 9.90 -21.52 11.38
N GLU A 223 8.66 -21.16 11.10
CA GLU A 223 8.12 -19.80 11.15
C GLU A 223 8.12 -19.30 12.59
N TYR A 224 7.72 -20.13 13.55
CA TYR A 224 7.80 -19.84 14.98
C TYR A 224 9.24 -19.48 15.42
N ARG A 225 10.24 -20.26 14.96
CA ARG A 225 11.65 -19.95 15.24
C ARG A 225 12.11 -18.68 14.53
N ARG A 226 11.63 -18.41 13.31
CA ARG A 226 11.94 -17.20 12.55
C ARG A 226 11.47 -15.93 13.27
N MET A 227 10.29 -15.98 13.89
CA MET A 227 9.72 -14.83 14.62
C MET A 227 10.53 -14.41 15.86
N LYS A 228 11.38 -15.28 16.40
CA LYS A 228 12.25 -14.94 17.55
C LYS A 228 13.53 -14.19 17.15
N TYR A 229 13.89 -14.14 15.86
CA TYR A 229 15.04 -13.36 15.43
C TYR A 229 14.74 -11.86 15.49
N ILE A 230 15.77 -11.09 15.81
CA ILE A 230 15.74 -9.63 15.75
C ILE A 230 16.42 -9.23 14.45
N THR A 231 15.64 -8.75 13.50
CA THR A 231 16.13 -8.25 12.21
C THR A 231 16.57 -6.81 12.36
N VAL A 232 17.82 -6.52 12.00
CA VAL A 232 18.33 -5.15 11.88
C VAL A 232 18.28 -4.76 10.42
N ASP A 233 17.48 -3.75 10.13
CA ASP A 233 17.27 -3.22 8.78
C ASP A 233 17.85 -1.82 8.69
N PRO A 234 19.05 -1.68 8.10
CA PRO A 234 19.68 -0.39 7.96
C PRO A 234 18.91 0.58 7.06
N GLY A 235 18.03 0.08 6.18
CA GLY A 235 17.23 0.92 5.28
C GLY A 235 16.26 1.85 6.00
N LEU A 236 16.02 1.63 7.30
CA LEU A 236 15.19 2.51 8.12
C LEU A 236 15.92 3.73 8.70
N TYR A 237 17.25 3.71 8.78
CA TYR A 237 18.02 4.77 9.46
C TYR A 237 19.34 5.16 8.78
N LEU A 238 19.84 4.38 7.81
CA LEU A 238 20.98 4.72 6.97
C LEU A 238 20.50 5.13 5.58
N SER A 239 21.18 6.11 4.99
CA SER A 239 20.97 6.52 3.60
C SER A 239 21.75 5.67 2.59
N THR A 240 22.69 4.85 3.05
CA THR A 240 23.54 4.00 2.21
C THR A 240 22.99 2.59 2.12
N LYS A 241 23.04 1.98 0.92
CA LYS A 241 22.64 0.58 0.73
C LYS A 241 23.56 -0.33 1.55
N SER A 242 22.95 -1.13 2.43
CA SER A 242 23.63 -2.20 3.16
C SER A 242 22.70 -3.39 3.34
N GLU A 243 23.28 -4.58 3.52
CA GLU A 243 22.48 -5.79 3.70
C GLU A 243 21.79 -5.81 5.07
N ILE A 244 20.61 -6.42 5.11
CA ILE A 244 19.95 -6.78 6.36
C ILE A 244 20.79 -7.83 7.08
N TYR A 245 20.87 -7.71 8.39
CA TYR A 245 21.48 -8.72 9.24
C TYR A 245 20.60 -9.01 10.47
N TYR A 246 20.88 -10.13 11.11
CA TYR A 246 20.15 -10.57 12.31
C TYR A 246 21.04 -10.40 13.53
N ALA A 247 20.47 -9.91 14.63
CA ALA A 247 21.18 -9.87 15.90
C ALA A 247 21.46 -11.30 16.40
N THR A 248 22.54 -11.44 17.19
CA THR A 248 22.89 -12.72 17.81
C THR A 248 21.89 -13.10 18.90
N GLN A 249 21.34 -12.11 19.61
CA GLN A 249 20.27 -12.31 20.59
C GLN A 249 18.92 -12.56 19.92
N LYS A 250 18.08 -13.33 20.62
CA LYS A 250 16.69 -13.60 20.23
C LYS A 250 15.74 -12.94 21.22
N ARG A 251 14.56 -12.59 20.74
CA ARG A 251 13.45 -12.07 21.56
C ARG A 251 12.43 -13.16 21.85
N GLU A 252 11.69 -12.99 22.93
CA GLU A 252 10.45 -13.75 23.13
C GLU A 252 9.34 -13.24 22.21
N LEU A 253 8.34 -14.10 22.00
CA LEU A 253 7.17 -13.71 21.23
C LEU A 253 6.23 -12.89 22.12
N PRO A 254 5.63 -11.80 21.59
CA PRO A 254 4.58 -11.07 22.26
C PRO A 254 3.42 -11.99 22.60
N ASP A 255 2.89 -11.84 23.81
CA ASP A 255 1.74 -12.57 24.34
C ASP A 255 0.46 -11.72 24.39
N ALA A 256 0.58 -10.41 24.18
CA ALA A 256 -0.54 -9.46 24.16
C ALA A 256 -1.50 -9.63 22.97
N TYR A 257 -1.10 -10.35 21.92
CA TYR A 257 -1.91 -10.54 20.72
C TYR A 257 -1.63 -11.88 20.04
N LYS A 258 -2.62 -12.36 19.27
CA LYS A 258 -2.49 -13.57 18.47
C LYS A 258 -1.75 -13.27 17.17
N LEU A 259 -0.77 -14.12 16.84
CA LEU A 259 0.00 -14.02 15.61
C LEU A 259 -0.68 -14.82 14.48
N PHE A 260 -0.60 -14.28 13.28
CA PHE A 260 -1.02 -14.91 12.04
C PHE A 260 0.08 -14.73 11.00
N THR A 261 0.20 -15.67 10.08
CA THR A 261 1.17 -15.62 8.97
C THR A 261 0.48 -15.79 7.64
N ASP A 262 1.03 -15.18 6.59
CA ASP A 262 0.64 -15.52 5.24
C ASP A 262 1.13 -16.94 4.88
N THR A 263 0.44 -17.60 3.97
CA THR A 263 0.89 -18.86 3.40
C THR A 263 2.09 -18.57 2.51
N ALA A 264 3.31 -18.85 2.99
CA ALA A 264 4.54 -18.59 2.26
C ALA A 264 4.54 -19.34 0.93
N VAL A 265 4.44 -18.59 -0.17
CA VAL A 265 4.77 -19.09 -1.50
C VAL A 265 6.21 -18.64 -1.77
N PHE A 266 7.03 -19.44 -2.44
CA PHE A 266 8.37 -19.02 -2.91
C PHE A 266 8.31 -18.54 -4.37
N PRO A 267 9.19 -17.63 -4.84
CA PRO A 267 9.32 -17.33 -6.26
C PRO A 267 9.80 -18.57 -7.01
N VAL A 268 9.03 -18.98 -8.03
CA VAL A 268 9.34 -20.11 -8.91
C VAL A 268 9.01 -19.66 -10.32
N MET A 269 9.82 -20.04 -11.31
CA MET A 269 9.48 -19.88 -12.72
C MET A 269 8.10 -20.50 -12.97
N ILE A 270 7.14 -19.71 -13.44
CA ILE A 270 5.74 -20.14 -13.55
C ILE A 270 5.53 -20.80 -14.91
N PRO A 271 5.47 -22.14 -15.02
CA PRO A 271 5.20 -22.77 -16.31
C PRO A 271 3.78 -22.44 -16.76
N PHE A 272 3.53 -22.41 -18.07
CA PHE A 272 2.20 -22.12 -18.66
C PHE A 272 1.04 -22.93 -18.04
N LYS A 273 1.27 -24.19 -17.67
CA LYS A 273 0.24 -25.01 -16.98
C LYS A 273 -0.19 -24.41 -15.64
N LEU A 274 0.73 -23.79 -14.91
CA LEU A 274 0.45 -23.12 -13.65
C LEU A 274 -0.36 -21.83 -13.88
N VAL A 275 -0.14 -21.14 -15.00
CA VAL A 275 -0.88 -19.93 -15.39
C VAL A 275 -2.36 -20.25 -15.61
N CYS A 276 -2.66 -21.34 -16.31
CA CYS A 276 -4.05 -21.80 -16.47
C CYS A 276 -4.70 -22.07 -15.10
N SER A 277 -3.97 -22.70 -14.17
CA SER A 277 -4.44 -22.94 -12.80
C SER A 277 -4.68 -21.62 -12.05
N MET A 278 -3.77 -20.65 -12.17
CA MET A 278 -3.91 -19.32 -11.58
C MET A 278 -5.17 -18.60 -12.13
N ILE A 279 -5.40 -18.62 -13.43
CA ILE A 279 -6.59 -18.01 -14.06
C ILE A 279 -7.87 -18.73 -13.60
N GLN A 280 -7.85 -20.06 -13.53
CA GLN A 280 -8.99 -20.88 -13.10
C GLN A 280 -9.31 -20.72 -11.61
N SER A 281 -8.34 -20.36 -10.78
CA SER A 281 -8.53 -20.11 -9.35
C SER A 281 -9.50 -18.94 -9.06
N GLY A 282 -9.73 -18.06 -10.04
CA GLY A 282 -10.54 -16.86 -9.87
C GLY A 282 -9.86 -15.75 -9.07
N ALA A 283 -8.55 -15.86 -8.79
CA ALA A 283 -7.76 -14.77 -8.22
C ALA A 283 -7.73 -13.55 -9.18
N ALA A 284 -7.76 -12.34 -8.61
CA ALA A 284 -7.66 -11.11 -9.39
C ALA A 284 -6.24 -10.81 -9.87
N PHE A 285 -5.23 -11.26 -9.12
CA PHE A 285 -3.81 -11.05 -9.41
C PHE A 285 -3.01 -12.34 -9.25
N GLY A 286 -1.97 -12.47 -10.06
CA GLY A 286 -0.87 -13.41 -9.87
C GLY A 286 0.39 -12.67 -9.43
N SER A 287 1.34 -13.39 -8.84
CA SER A 287 2.60 -12.83 -8.33
C SER A 287 3.79 -13.67 -8.79
N LYS A 288 5.00 -13.13 -8.64
CA LYS A 288 6.30 -13.76 -8.94
C LYS A 288 6.57 -14.04 -10.41
N PHE A 289 6.00 -13.22 -11.28
CA PHE A 289 6.46 -13.19 -12.66
C PHE A 289 7.90 -12.67 -12.70
N LEU A 290 8.73 -13.30 -13.51
CA LEU A 290 10.09 -12.85 -13.73
C LEU A 290 10.10 -11.61 -14.67
N PRO A 291 11.19 -10.82 -14.69
CA PRO A 291 11.39 -9.83 -15.74
C PRO A 291 11.26 -10.47 -17.12
N ASP A 292 10.51 -9.82 -18.01
CA ASP A 292 10.28 -10.26 -19.41
C ASP A 292 9.77 -11.71 -19.56
N ASP A 293 9.01 -12.20 -18.56
CA ASP A 293 8.41 -13.54 -18.63
C ASP A 293 7.41 -13.62 -19.80
N PRO A 294 7.59 -14.54 -20.77
CA PRO A 294 6.72 -14.67 -21.94
C PRO A 294 5.28 -15.06 -21.56
N VAL A 295 5.06 -15.56 -20.35
CA VAL A 295 3.72 -15.77 -19.80
C VAL A 295 2.92 -14.47 -19.74
N LEU A 296 3.57 -13.33 -19.47
CA LEU A 296 2.89 -12.05 -19.38
C LEU A 296 2.27 -11.65 -20.73
N ASP A 297 2.93 -11.96 -21.84
CA ASP A 297 2.39 -11.71 -23.19
C ASP A 297 1.15 -12.57 -23.46
N HIS A 298 1.15 -13.80 -22.94
CA HIS A 298 0.00 -14.69 -23.01
C HIS A 298 -1.18 -14.16 -22.18
N ILE A 299 -0.93 -13.67 -20.96
CA ILE A 299 -1.95 -13.05 -20.12
C ILE A 299 -2.53 -11.81 -20.80
N ASP A 300 -1.67 -10.94 -21.33
CA ASP A 300 -2.09 -9.74 -22.07
C ASP A 300 -3.03 -10.10 -23.21
N GLN A 301 -2.64 -11.02 -24.08
CA GLN A 301 -3.44 -11.34 -25.27
C GLN A 301 -4.69 -12.16 -24.97
N LYS A 302 -4.59 -13.16 -24.08
CA LYS A 302 -5.66 -14.16 -23.89
C LYS A 302 -6.60 -13.85 -22.74
N VAL A 303 -6.15 -13.08 -21.76
CA VAL A 303 -6.93 -12.77 -20.55
C VAL A 303 -7.39 -11.32 -20.56
N LEU A 304 -6.49 -10.38 -20.86
CA LEU A 304 -6.76 -8.94 -20.76
C LEU A 304 -7.16 -8.30 -22.09
N ASN A 305 -6.99 -9.02 -23.21
CA ASN A 305 -7.15 -8.48 -24.56
C ASN A 305 -6.33 -7.18 -24.78
N ARG A 306 -5.12 -7.15 -24.21
CA ARG A 306 -4.22 -6.01 -24.22
C ARG A 306 -3.21 -6.14 -25.36
N LYS A 307 -3.05 -5.06 -26.13
CA LYS A 307 -1.98 -4.93 -27.13
C LYS A 307 -0.69 -4.47 -26.45
N GLN A 308 0.46 -4.82 -27.05
CA GLN A 308 1.76 -4.47 -26.49
C GLN A 308 1.92 -2.96 -26.35
N GLY A 309 2.35 -2.52 -25.16
CA GLY A 309 2.54 -1.09 -24.85
C GLY A 309 1.25 -0.28 -24.76
N LYS A 310 0.07 -0.91 -24.79
CA LYS A 310 -1.24 -0.23 -24.68
C LYS A 310 -1.91 -0.48 -23.33
N ILE A 311 -2.82 0.42 -22.97
CA ILE A 311 -3.70 0.27 -21.82
C ILE A 311 -4.74 -0.82 -22.11
N VAL A 312 -5.17 -1.56 -21.08
CA VAL A 312 -6.28 -2.52 -21.23
C VAL A 312 -7.57 -1.77 -21.58
N PRO A 313 -8.26 -2.13 -22.68
CA PRO A 313 -9.50 -1.48 -23.03
C PRO A 313 -10.59 -1.75 -21.99
N GLY A 314 -11.24 -0.69 -21.54
CA GLY A 314 -12.43 -0.73 -20.67
C GLY A 314 -13.63 -0.06 -21.31
N GLY A 315 -14.76 -0.02 -20.60
CA GLY A 315 -16.00 0.61 -21.04
C GLY A 315 -15.88 2.12 -21.25
N TRP A 316 -14.88 2.74 -20.63
CA TRP A 316 -14.53 4.14 -20.76
C TRP A 316 -13.71 4.47 -22.02
N CYS A 317 -13.23 3.47 -22.78
CA CYS A 317 -12.48 3.70 -24.03
C CYS A 317 -13.44 3.82 -25.22
N LEU A 318 -13.40 4.95 -25.94
CA LEU A 318 -14.35 5.30 -27.00
C LEU A 318 -13.74 5.36 -28.41
N GLY A 319 -12.42 5.25 -28.54
CA GLY A 319 -11.73 5.35 -29.82
C GLY A 319 -12.15 4.26 -30.80
N GLU A 320 -12.33 4.65 -32.06
CA GLU A 320 -12.72 3.75 -33.16
C GLU A 320 -11.55 2.90 -33.70
N SER A 321 -10.31 3.23 -33.29
CA SER A 321 -9.12 2.49 -33.71
C SER A 321 -9.07 1.12 -33.06
N ASP A 322 -9.03 0.07 -33.87
CA ASP A 322 -8.76 -1.29 -33.41
C ASP A 322 -7.39 -1.39 -32.71
N GLU A 323 -6.44 -0.51 -33.02
CA GLU A 323 -5.08 -0.52 -32.44
C GLU A 323 -5.00 0.02 -31.02
N ASP A 324 -5.74 1.09 -30.72
CA ASP A 324 -5.72 1.73 -29.40
C ASP A 324 -7.03 2.49 -29.13
N PRO A 325 -8.06 1.78 -28.61
CA PRO A 325 -9.38 2.37 -28.37
C PRO A 325 -9.37 3.37 -27.21
N CYS A 326 -8.29 3.44 -26.41
CA CYS A 326 -8.21 4.31 -25.23
C CYS A 326 -7.53 5.66 -25.53
N THR A 327 -7.38 6.00 -26.82
CA THR A 327 -6.94 7.33 -27.30
C THR A 327 -8.01 8.39 -27.10
N GLU A 328 -9.28 8.00 -27.19
CA GLU A 328 -10.44 8.79 -26.80
C GLU A 328 -11.15 8.11 -25.64
N TRP A 329 -11.59 8.90 -24.65
CA TRP A 329 -12.20 8.38 -23.44
C TRP A 329 -13.51 9.08 -23.10
N GLY A 330 -14.42 8.30 -22.51
CA GLY A 330 -15.75 8.71 -22.09
C GLY A 330 -15.91 8.69 -20.58
N ASP A 331 -17.12 8.32 -20.16
CA ASP A 331 -17.47 8.22 -18.74
C ASP A 331 -16.72 7.07 -18.05
N ARG A 332 -16.03 7.40 -16.95
CA ARG A 332 -15.28 6.46 -16.11
C ARG A 332 -16.16 5.51 -15.31
N ASP A 333 -17.46 5.75 -15.22
CA ASP A 333 -18.39 4.88 -14.49
C ASP A 333 -18.99 3.78 -15.38
N ILE A 334 -18.74 3.83 -16.71
CA ILE A 334 -19.18 2.79 -17.64
C ILE A 334 -18.17 1.64 -17.66
N LEU A 335 -18.61 0.47 -17.20
CA LEU A 335 -17.83 -0.77 -17.20
C LEU A 335 -18.35 -1.78 -18.24
N ARG A 336 -17.43 -2.56 -18.82
CA ARG A 336 -17.70 -3.71 -19.70
C ARG A 336 -17.08 -4.97 -19.11
N PRO A 337 -17.72 -5.57 -18.08
CA PRO A 337 -17.23 -6.81 -17.48
C PRO A 337 -17.22 -7.95 -18.49
N GLY A 338 -16.15 -8.72 -18.48
CA GLY A 338 -15.90 -9.88 -19.32
C GLY A 338 -15.95 -11.21 -18.55
N PRO A 339 -15.33 -12.27 -19.09
CA PRO A 339 -15.28 -13.57 -18.44
C PRO A 339 -14.52 -13.59 -17.11
N GLY A 340 -13.62 -12.62 -16.85
CA GLY A 340 -12.87 -12.52 -15.60
C GLY A 340 -13.77 -12.20 -14.41
N ALA A 341 -14.76 -11.33 -14.58
CA ALA A 341 -15.76 -11.01 -13.56
C ALA A 341 -16.45 -12.27 -13.04
N ARG A 342 -16.88 -13.17 -13.94
CA ARG A 342 -17.55 -14.43 -13.56
C ARG A 342 -16.63 -15.38 -12.78
N ARG A 343 -15.34 -15.41 -13.09
CA ARG A 343 -14.37 -16.23 -12.34
C ARG A 343 -14.14 -15.67 -10.95
N LEU A 344 -14.00 -14.35 -10.85
CA LEU A 344 -13.80 -13.65 -9.58
C LEU A 344 -15.04 -13.73 -8.68
N GLU A 345 -16.23 -13.55 -9.25
CA GLU A 345 -17.51 -13.71 -8.56
C GLU A 345 -17.61 -15.10 -7.91
N ARG A 346 -17.39 -16.16 -8.70
CA ARG A 346 -17.42 -17.54 -8.19
C ARG A 346 -16.47 -17.73 -7.01
N ARG A 347 -15.24 -17.21 -7.12
CA ARG A 347 -14.24 -17.30 -6.06
C ARG A 347 -14.67 -16.57 -4.80
N LEU A 348 -15.23 -15.37 -4.92
CA LEU A 348 -15.72 -14.60 -3.78
C LEU A 348 -16.93 -15.27 -3.13
N VAL A 349 -17.87 -15.79 -3.92
CA VAL A 349 -19.02 -16.54 -3.38
C VAL A 349 -18.55 -17.77 -2.61
N GLU A 350 -17.57 -18.53 -3.11
CA GLU A 350 -16.97 -19.65 -2.38
C GLU A 350 -16.33 -19.20 -1.06
N LEU A 351 -15.56 -18.11 -1.07
CA LEU A 351 -14.91 -17.58 0.14
C LEU A 351 -15.93 -17.10 1.18
N LEU A 352 -17.01 -16.44 0.75
CA LEU A 352 -18.03 -15.87 1.63
C LEU A 352 -19.06 -16.89 2.12
N SER A 353 -19.31 -17.97 1.36
CA SER A 353 -20.25 -19.03 1.74
C SER A 353 -19.62 -20.13 2.60
N ASN A 354 -18.29 -20.17 2.69
CA ASN A 354 -17.60 -21.13 3.54
C ASN A 354 -17.97 -20.89 5.01
N ASP A 355 -18.34 -21.95 5.73
CA ASP A 355 -18.73 -21.89 7.15
C ASP A 355 -17.61 -21.33 8.04
N THR A 356 -16.35 -21.36 7.58
CA THR A 356 -15.20 -20.74 8.26
C THR A 356 -15.07 -19.24 8.04
N PHE A 357 -15.82 -18.62 7.12
CA PHE A 357 -15.73 -17.18 6.84
C PHE A 357 -15.90 -16.36 8.13
N ARG A 358 -16.88 -16.71 8.96
CA ARG A 358 -17.13 -16.02 10.24
C ARG A 358 -16.04 -16.28 11.29
N SER A 359 -15.38 -17.44 11.26
CA SER A 359 -14.30 -17.77 12.22
C SER A 359 -12.93 -17.25 11.80
N GLN A 360 -12.78 -16.83 10.53
CA GLN A 360 -11.56 -16.25 9.97
C GLN A 360 -11.60 -14.72 9.90
N GLN A 361 -12.64 -14.08 10.42
CA GLN A 361 -12.70 -12.63 10.57
C GLN A 361 -11.85 -12.17 11.75
N CYS A 362 -10.98 -11.19 11.52
CA CYS A 362 -10.37 -10.42 12.58
C CYS A 362 -11.42 -9.45 13.13
N ILE A 363 -12.00 -9.78 14.29
CA ILE A 363 -12.94 -8.90 14.98
C ILE A 363 -12.14 -7.99 15.91
N TYR A 364 -12.20 -6.68 15.66
CA TYR A 364 -11.72 -5.68 16.61
C TYR A 364 -12.72 -5.63 17.78
N GLN A 365 -12.25 -5.94 18.99
CA GLN A 365 -13.05 -5.85 20.22
C GLN A 365 -12.87 -4.51 20.90
#